data_AF-A0A1V6GZE5-F1
#
_entry.id   AF-A0A1V6GZE5-F1
#
_cell.length_a   1.000
_cell.length_b   1.000
_cell.length_c   1.000
_cell.angle_alpha   90.00
_cell.angle_beta   90.00
_cell.angle_gamma   90.00
#
_symmetry.space_group_name_H-M   'P 1'
#
loop_
_entity.id
_entity.type
_entity.pdbx_description
1 polymer ?
#
loop_
_entity_poly.entity_id
_entity_poly.type
_entity_poly.pdbx_seq_one_letter_code
_entity_poly.pdbx_strand_id
1 'polypeptide(L)'
;MVTLARKGTLAARRLAASRLQSPAAVQRLFDCVVPAMDGRPGGYTRICKLGQRSSDGAEMCLLQWVVLPAKAEAVAEATPVTEVKKA
;
A
#
# COMPACT_ATOMS: atom_id res chain seq x y z
N MET A 1 2.61 -0.32 10.12
CA MET A 1 3.35 -1.08 9.07
C MET A 1 4.57 -0.32 8.57
N VAL A 2 4.44 0.92 8.12
CA VAL A 2 5.57 1.72 7.58
C VAL A 2 6.77 1.80 8.52
N THR A 3 6.55 2.10 9.82
CA THR A 3 7.63 2.15 10.83
C THR A 3 8.38 0.82 11.01
N LEU A 4 7.68 -0.31 10.86
CA LEU A 4 8.31 -1.63 10.92
C LEU A 4 9.18 -1.84 9.68
N ALA A 5 8.65 -1.51 8.50
CA ALA A 5 9.33 -1.71 7.23
C ALA A 5 10.59 -0.83 7.10
N ARG A 6 10.61 0.36 7.71
CA ARG A 6 11.80 1.22 7.82
C ARG A 6 13.01 0.53 8.48
N LYS A 7 12.80 -0.49 9.33
CA LYS A 7 13.91 -1.21 9.97
C LYS A 7 14.73 -2.06 8.97
N GLY A 8 14.17 -2.41 7.82
CA GLY A 8 14.90 -3.08 6.72
C GLY A 8 15.38 -4.52 6.99
N THR A 9 15.18 -5.09 8.18
CA THR A 9 15.71 -6.42 8.53
C THR A 9 14.85 -7.58 7.98
N LEU A 10 15.46 -8.77 7.86
CA LEU A 10 14.75 -10.01 7.51
C LEU A 10 13.60 -10.30 8.48
N ALA A 11 13.82 -10.08 9.78
CA ALA A 11 12.79 -10.23 10.81
C ALA A 11 11.62 -9.27 10.58
N ALA A 12 11.88 -8.02 10.20
CA ALA A 12 10.84 -7.06 9.88
C ALA A 12 10.04 -7.45 8.64
N ARG A 13 10.68 -8.01 7.61
CA ARG A 13 10.00 -8.55 6.42
C ARG A 13 9.11 -9.74 6.75
N ARG A 14 9.59 -10.69 7.56
CA ARG A 14 8.80 -11.85 8.02
C ARG A 14 7.57 -11.42 8.84
N LEU A 15 7.75 -10.45 9.73
CA LEU A 15 6.65 -9.91 10.54
C LEU A 15 5.66 -9.08 9.71
N ALA A 16 6.13 -8.39 8.66
CA ALA A 16 5.24 -7.72 7.73
C ALA A 16 4.42 -8.71 6.89
N ALA A 17 5.04 -9.80 6.46
CA ALA A 17 4.37 -10.85 5.69
C ALA A 17 3.27 -11.56 6.50
N SER A 18 3.49 -11.82 7.80
CA SER A 18 2.45 -12.43 8.65
C SER A 18 1.23 -11.53 8.86
N ARG A 19 1.41 -10.21 8.85
CA ARG A 19 0.33 -9.24 9.04
C ARG A 19 -0.41 -8.86 7.76
N LEU A 20 0.31 -8.69 6.65
CA LEU A 20 -0.29 -8.28 5.38
C LEU A 20 -0.88 -9.44 4.60
N GLN A 21 -0.39 -10.66 4.83
CA GLN A 21 -0.85 -11.90 4.18
C GLN A 21 -0.78 -11.88 2.64
N SER A 22 -0.22 -10.83 2.04
CA SER A 22 -0.09 -10.61 0.61
C SER A 22 1.38 -10.33 0.26
N PRO A 23 2.05 -11.21 -0.49
CA PRO A 23 3.43 -11.02 -0.91
C PRO A 23 3.62 -9.73 -1.74
N ALA A 24 2.68 -9.42 -2.62
CA ALA A 24 2.73 -8.22 -3.45
C ALA A 24 2.63 -6.93 -2.62
N ALA A 25 1.78 -6.91 -1.59
CA ALA A 25 1.68 -5.76 -0.69
C ALA A 25 2.95 -5.56 0.14
N VAL A 26 3.57 -6.65 0.59
CA VAL A 26 4.86 -6.61 1.29
C VAL A 26 5.94 -6.01 0.38
N GLN A 27 6.05 -6.50 -0.85
CA GLN A 27 7.04 -6.00 -1.80
C GLN A 27 6.84 -4.49 -2.07
N ARG A 28 5.62 -4.05 -2.38
CA ARG A 28 5.31 -2.61 -2.57
C ARG A 28 5.63 -1.76 -1.34
N LEU A 29 5.41 -2.29 -0.14
CA LEU A 29 5.69 -1.57 1.11
C LEU A 29 7.20 -1.28 1.25
N PHE A 30 8.06 -2.27 0.99
CA PHE A 30 9.51 -2.11 1.14
C PHE A 30 10.16 -1.39 -0.04
N ASP A 31 9.69 -1.62 -1.27
CA ASP A 31 10.35 -1.12 -2.48
C ASP A 31 9.88 0.29 -2.89
N CYS A 32 8.61 0.63 -2.63
CA CYS A 32 8.03 1.90 -3.09
C CYS A 32 7.68 2.83 -1.93
N VAL A 33 6.97 2.33 -0.90
CA VAL A 33 6.40 3.18 0.15
C VAL A 33 7.44 3.66 1.15
N VAL A 34 8.32 2.77 1.63
CA VAL A 34 9.36 3.13 2.61
C VAL A 34 10.35 4.17 2.06
N PRO A 35 10.93 4.00 0.86
CA PRO A 35 11.86 5.00 0.31
C PRO A 35 11.20 6.36 0.07
N ALA A 36 9.94 6.38 -0.37
CA ALA A 36 9.19 7.62 -0.60
C ALA A 36 8.90 8.42 0.69
N MET A 37 9.01 7.78 1.85
CA MET A 37 8.69 8.39 3.15
C MET A 37 9.92 8.50 4.06
N ASP A 38 11.12 8.42 3.48
CA ASP A 38 12.35 8.55 4.24
C ASP A 38 12.49 9.96 4.84
N GLY A 39 13.10 10.06 6.02
CA GLY A 39 13.23 11.31 6.77
C GLY A 39 11.96 11.79 7.52
N ARG A 40 10.81 11.12 7.39
CA ARG A 40 9.57 11.50 8.11
C ARG A 40 9.38 10.73 9.42
N PRO A 41 9.38 11.38 10.60
CA PRO A 41 9.14 10.74 11.89
C PRO A 41 7.62 10.63 12.18
N GLY A 42 6.88 9.84 11.41
CA GLY A 42 5.46 9.55 11.66
C GLY A 42 4.46 10.34 10.80
N GLY A 43 3.17 10.02 10.94
CA GLY A 43 2.11 10.62 10.12
C GLY A 43 2.23 10.26 8.62
N TYR A 44 2.20 8.95 8.31
CA TYR A 44 2.41 8.46 6.95
C TYR A 44 1.15 8.50 6.06
N THR A 45 -0.02 8.59 6.68
CA THR A 45 -1.33 8.61 6.01
C THR A 45 -2.06 9.92 6.27
N ARG A 46 -2.89 10.33 5.30
CA ARG A 46 -3.82 11.45 5.38
C ARG A 46 -5.24 10.94 5.18
N ILE A 47 -6.17 11.48 5.96
CA ILE A 47 -7.62 11.22 5.84
C ILE A 47 -8.28 12.47 5.28
N CYS A 48 -8.98 12.32 4.16
CA CYS A 48 -9.82 13.36 3.55
C CYS A 48 -11.28 12.94 3.69
N LYS A 49 -12.10 13.70 4.41
CA LYS A 49 -13.53 13.40 4.59
C LYS A 49 -14.29 13.72 3.30
N LEU A 50 -15.13 12.79 2.84
CA LEU A 50 -15.91 12.95 1.60
C LEU A 50 -17.40 13.24 1.86
N GLY A 51 -17.85 13.17 3.11
CA GLY A 51 -19.27 13.28 3.47
C GLY A 51 -19.94 11.91 3.54
N GLN A 52 -21.27 11.89 3.48
CA GLN A 52 -22.07 10.69 3.68
C GLN A 52 -22.32 9.93 2.38
N ARG A 53 -22.32 8.60 2.46
CA ARG A 53 -22.70 7.72 1.35
C ARG A 53 -24.20 7.78 1.12
N SER A 54 -24.61 7.93 -0.14
CA SER A 54 -26.01 8.18 -0.52
C SER A 54 -26.99 7.07 -0.12
N SER A 55 -26.56 5.82 0.04
CA SER A 55 -27.44 4.68 0.27
C SER A 55 -27.80 4.48 1.74
N ASP A 56 -26.84 4.68 2.65
CA ASP A 56 -26.93 4.29 4.06
C ASP A 56 -26.44 5.37 5.02
N GLY A 57 -26.13 6.57 4.52
CA GLY A 57 -25.69 7.71 5.33
C GLY A 57 -24.33 7.52 6.00
N ALA A 58 -23.58 6.46 5.66
CA ALA A 58 -22.30 6.16 6.30
C ALA A 58 -21.27 7.26 5.97
N GLU A 59 -20.54 7.74 6.98
CA GLU A 59 -19.46 8.71 6.77
C GLU A 59 -18.30 8.08 5.99
N MET A 60 -18.01 8.65 4.82
CA MET A 60 -16.94 8.20 3.94
C MET A 60 -15.71 9.08 4.08
N CYS A 61 -14.54 8.46 3.93
CA CYS A 61 -13.29 9.17 3.80
C CYS A 61 -12.36 8.49 2.77
N LEU A 62 -11.51 9.30 2.15
CA LEU A 62 -10.37 8.82 1.39
C LEU A 62 -9.18 8.74 2.32
N LEU A 63 -8.59 7.54 2.41
CA LEU A 63 -7.32 7.31 3.06
C LEU A 63 -6.24 7.27 1.99
N GLN A 64 -5.27 8.18 2.08
CA GLN A 64 -4.17 8.27 1.13
C GLN A 64 -2.83 8.35 1.85
N TRP A 65 -1.75 8.05 1.12
CA TRP A 65 -0.40 8.33 1.58
C TRP A 65 -0.14 9.84 1.59
N VAL A 66 0.70 10.32 2.50
CA VAL A 66 1.10 11.74 2.54
C VAL A 66 2.03 12.09 1.37
N VAL A 67 2.93 11.18 1.03
CA VAL A 67 3.80 11.27 -0.15
C VAL A 67 3.41 10.15 -1.10
N LEU A 68 3.09 10.51 -2.34
CA LEU A 68 2.80 9.54 -3.38
C LEU A 68 4.14 8.94 -3.85
N PRO A 69 4.33 7.61 -3.73
CA PRO A 69 5.55 6.99 -4.20
C PRO A 69 5.60 7.04 -5.73
N ALA A 70 6.63 7.67 -6.29
CA ALA A 70 6.83 7.81 -7.75
C ALA A 70 6.87 6.46 -8.50
N LYS A 71 7.14 5.37 -7.79
CA LYS A 71 7.25 4.01 -8.35
C LYS A 71 5.93 3.21 -8.33
N ALA A 72 4.80 3.83 -7.99
CA ALA A 72 3.51 3.14 -7.93
C ALA A 72 2.84 2.91 -9.29
N GLU A 73 3.18 3.69 -10.31
CA GLU A 73 2.54 3.59 -11.63
C GLU A 73 2.88 2.28 -12.36
N ALA A 74 4.06 1.70 -12.11
CA ALA A 74 4.52 0.50 -12.81
C ALA A 74 3.83 -0.82 -12.41
N VAL A 75 2.98 -0.84 -11.36
CA VAL A 75 2.35 -2.09 -10.88
C VAL A 75 0.83 -2.11 -11.10
N ALA A 76 0.26 -1.08 -11.74
CA ALA A 76 -1.13 -1.08 -12.19
C ALA A 76 -1.28 -1.58 -13.64
N GLU A 77 -0.22 -1.58 -14.45
CA GLU A 77 -0.25 -2.08 -15.84
C GLU A 77 0.03 -3.59 -16.00
N ALA A 78 0.35 -4.31 -14.92
CA ALA A 78 0.58 -5.75 -14.99
C ALA A 78 -0.63 -6.56 -14.54
N THR A 79 -1.74 -6.47 -15.28
CA THR A 79 -2.68 -7.61 -15.40
C THR A 79 -2.23 -8.46 -16.58
N PRO A 80 -1.56 -9.62 -16.39
CA PRO A 80 -1.49 -10.58 -17.46
C PRO A 80 -2.86 -11.24 -17.58
N VAL A 81 -3.61 -10.87 -18.61
CA VAL A 81 -4.64 -11.74 -19.17
C VAL A 81 -3.88 -12.94 -19.73
N THR A 82 -3.71 -14.01 -18.94
CA THR A 82 -3.22 -15.28 -19.46
C THR A 82 -4.37 -15.97 -20.19
N GLU A 83 -4.16 -16.09 -21.49
CA GLU A 83 -4.97 -16.76 -22.49
C GLU A 83 -5.51 -18.12 -22.02
N VAL A 84 -6.81 -18.34 -22.25
CA VAL A 84 -7.43 -19.65 -22.22
C VAL A 84 -6.89 -20.44 -23.43
N LYS A 85 -5.92 -21.32 -23.22
CA LYS A 85 -5.71 -22.48 -24.11
C LYS A 85 -6.87 -23.45 -23.89
N LYS A 86 -7.86 -23.41 -24.78
CA LYS A 86 -8.81 -24.51 -24.96
C LYS A 86 -8.30 -25.37 -26.12
N ALA A 87 -8.10 -26.66 -25.82
CA ALA A 87 -8.00 -27.74 -26.79
C ALA A 87 -9.38 -28.04 -27.39
#